data_AF-A0A7V3AMR4-F1
#
_entry.id   AF-A0A7V3AMR4-F1
#
_cell.length_a   1.000
_cell.length_b   1.000
_cell.length_c   1.000
_cell.angle_alpha   90.00
_cell.angle_beta   90.00
_cell.angle_gamma   90.00
#
_symmetry.space_group_name_H-M   'P 1'
#
loop_
_entity.id
_entity.type
_entity.pdbx_description
1 polymer ?
#
loop_
_entity_poly.entity_id
_entity_poly.type
_entity_poly.pdbx_seq_one_letter_code
_entity_poly.pdbx_strand_id
1 'polypeptide(L)' 'MITEETVIQWMRRRIADGQVNSAADLAGEFLEMHHIRDVHSQDFASVINAGFKLAPEIANTRKI' A
#
# COMPACT_ATOMS: atom_id res chain seq x y z
N MET A 1 2.07 -2.75 -16.15
CA MET A 1 0.89 -3.05 -15.32
C MET A 1 1.40 -3.27 -13.92
N ILE A 2 0.93 -2.47 -12.98
CA ILE A 2 1.31 -2.58 -11.58
C ILE A 2 0.55 -3.76 -11.02
N THR A 3 1.28 -4.75 -10.53
CA THR A 3 0.70 -5.95 -9.92
C THR A 3 0.56 -5.74 -8.41
N GLU A 4 -0.45 -6.37 -7.83
CA GLU A 4 -0.68 -6.36 -6.39
C GLU A 4 0.58 -6.76 -5.60
N GLU A 5 1.31 -7.77 -6.07
CA GLU A 5 2.57 -8.22 -5.44
C GLU A 5 3.63 -7.12 -5.39
N THR A 6 3.74 -6.31 -6.45
CA THR A 6 4.68 -5.19 -6.51
C THR A 6 4.31 -4.13 -5.46
N VAL A 7 3.02 -3.84 -5.33
CA VAL A 7 2.52 -2.90 -4.32
C VAL A 7 2.78 -3.43 -2.91
N ILE A 8 2.48 -4.71 -2.65
CA ILE A 8 2.69 -5.35 -1.35
C ILE A 8 4.17 -5.29 -0.95
N GLN A 9 5.09 -5.60 -1.87
CA GLN A 9 6.53 -5.54 -1.61
C GLN A 9 7.00 -4.12 -1.29
N TRP A 10 6.50 -3.13 -2.03
CA TRP A 10 6.83 -1.73 -1.76
C TRP A 10 6.31 -1.27 -0.39
N MET A 11 5.05 -1.59 -0.08
CA MET A 11 4.43 -1.24 1.20
C MET A 11 5.16 -1.92 2.38
N ARG A 12 5.54 -3.19 2.25
CA ARG A 12 6.32 -3.91 3.28
C ARG A 12 7.67 -3.27 3.57
N ARG A 13 8.37 -2.78 2.53
CA ARG A 13 9.64 -2.06 2.73
C ARG A 13 9.43 -0.77 3.52
N ARG A 14 8.39 0.01 3.19
CA ARG A 14 8.02 1.22 3.94
C ARG A 14 7.64 0.91 5.39
N ILE A 15 6.94 -0.20 5.63
CA ILE A 15 6.60 -0.66 6.98
C ILE A 15 7.87 -0.98 7.79
N ALA A 16 8.83 -1.68 7.18
CA ALA A 16 10.11 -2.01 7.82
C ALA A 16 10.98 -0.79 8.11
N ASP A 17 10.87 0.27 7.30
CA ASP A 17 11.56 1.56 7.49
C ASP A 17 10.99 2.39 8.66
N GLY A 18 9.84 1.97 9.22
CA GLY A 18 9.23 2.57 10.41
C GLY A 18 8.50 3.89 10.18
N GLN A 19 8.42 4.37 8.93
CA GLN A 19 7.81 5.67 8.60
C GLN A 19 6.31 5.61 8.26
N VAL A 20 5.56 4.62 8.76
CA VAL A 20 4.19 4.37 8.29
C VAL A 20 3.12 4.59 9.35
N ASN A 21 2.12 5.40 8.99
CA ASN A 21 0.98 5.66 9.84
C ASN A 21 -0.14 4.62 9.64
N SER A 22 -0.41 4.21 8.41
CA SER A 22 -1.52 3.29 8.08
C SER A 22 -1.39 2.75 6.66
N ALA A 23 -2.08 1.64 6.37
CA ALA A 23 -2.18 1.08 5.01
C ALA A 23 -2.75 2.07 3.99
N ALA A 24 -3.69 2.93 4.41
CA ALA A 24 -4.29 3.95 3.55
C ALA A 24 -3.28 5.03 3.14
N ASP A 25 -2.38 5.41 4.06
CA ASP A 25 -1.32 6.39 3.82
C ASP A 25 -0.32 5.85 2.78
N LEU A 26 0.06 4.58 2.94
CA LEU A 26 0.88 3.84 1.98
C LEU A 26 0.24 3.70 0.60
N ALA A 27 -1.06 3.37 0.56
CA ALA A 27 -1.80 3.27 -0.69
C ALA A 27 -1.85 4.64 -1.40
N GLY A 28 -2.17 5.70 -0.67
CA GLY A 28 -2.18 7.06 -1.19
C GLY A 28 -0.83 7.48 -1.77
N GLU A 29 0.25 7.28 -1.01
CA GLU A 29 1.60 7.62 -1.46
C GLU A 29 2.01 6.84 -2.72
N PHE A 30 1.67 5.56 -2.79
CA PHE A 30 1.96 4.74 -3.98
C PHE A 30 1.17 5.22 -5.20
N LEU A 31 -0.11 5.54 -5.04
CA LEU A 31 -0.95 6.09 -6.11
C LEU A 31 -0.40 7.41 -6.64
N GLU A 32 0.03 8.30 -5.75
CA GLU A 32 0.64 9.59 -6.13
C GLU A 32 1.97 9.40 -6.86
N MET A 33 2.88 8.56 -6.32
CA MET A 33 4.19 8.28 -6.91
C MET A 33 4.08 7.72 -8.34
N HIS A 34 3.08 6.87 -8.59
CA HIS A 34 2.86 6.26 -9.89
C HIS A 34 1.85 7.02 -10.77
N HIS A 35 1.39 8.19 -10.35
CA HIS A 35 0.37 9.00 -11.03
C HIS A 35 -0.91 8.23 -11.36
N ILE A 36 -1.28 7.25 -10.53
CA ILE A 36 -2.49 6.44 -10.68
C ILE A 36 -3.67 7.25 -10.13
N ARG A 37 -4.35 7.95 -11.04
CA ARG A 37 -5.51 8.79 -10.70
C ARG A 37 -6.85 8.20 -11.15
N ASP A 38 -6.80 7.20 -12.01
CA ASP A 38 -7.99 6.57 -12.54
C ASP A 38 -8.49 5.52 -11.54
N VAL A 39 -9.57 5.85 -10.83
CA VAL A 39 -10.17 5.00 -9.80
C VAL A 39 -10.82 3.73 -10.36
N HIS A 40 -11.07 3.68 -11.66
CA HIS A 40 -11.63 2.51 -12.35
C HIS A 40 -10.54 1.59 -12.92
N SER A 41 -9.28 2.02 -12.87
CA SER A 41 -8.16 1.23 -13.35
C SER A 41 -7.90 0.01 -12.47
N GLN A 42 -7.48 -1.08 -13.12
CA GLN A 42 -7.04 -2.28 -12.42
C GLN A 42 -5.83 -1.99 -11.52
N ASP A 43 -4.97 -1.04 -11.90
CA ASP A 43 -3.83 -0.62 -11.09
C ASP A 43 -4.30 0.03 -9.77
N PHE A 44 -5.29 0.92 -9.81
CA PHE A 44 -5.87 1.51 -8.60
C PHE A 44 -6.49 0.43 -7.69
N ALA A 45 -7.30 -0.46 -8.27
CA ALA A 45 -7.89 -1.57 -7.52
C ALA A 45 -6.83 -2.46 -6.86
N SER A 46 -5.73 -2.74 -7.56
CA SER A 46 -4.61 -3.55 -7.04
C SER A 46 -3.93 -2.88 -5.86
N VAL A 47 -3.74 -1.55 -5.91
CA VAL A 47 -3.12 -0.79 -4.82
C VAL A 47 -3.99 -0.76 -3.57
N ILE A 48 -5.29 -0.53 -3.74
CA ILE A 48 -6.25 -0.55 -2.63
C ILE A 48 -6.32 -1.94 -2.00
N ASN A 49 -6.40 -3.00 -2.80
CA ASN A 49 -6.46 -4.38 -2.29
C ASN A 49 -5.19 -4.76 -1.51
N ALA A 50 -4.02 -4.35 -1.99
CA ALA A 50 -2.75 -4.52 -1.28
C ALA A 50 -2.77 -3.82 0.09
N GLY A 51 -3.27 -2.58 0.13
CA GLY A 51 -3.45 -1.83 1.39
C GLY A 51 -4.34 -2.56 2.39
N PHE A 52 -5.51 -3.07 1.95
CA PHE A 52 -6.41 -3.84 2.81
C PHE A 52 -5.76 -5.12 3.37
N LYS A 53 -4.98 -5.84 2.54
CA LYS A 53 -4.27 -7.05 2.99
C LYS A 53 -3.19 -6.74 4.03
N LEU A 54 -2.52 -5.60 3.92
CA LEU A 54 -1.45 -5.19 4.83
C LEU A 54 -1.92 -4.44 6.07
N ALA A 55 -3.14 -3.91 6.09
CA ALA A 55 -3.73 -3.26 7.25
C ALA A 55 -3.60 -4.07 8.57
N PRO A 56 -3.92 -5.38 8.62
CA PRO A 56 -3.70 -6.18 9.83
C PRO A 56 -2.21 -6.36 10.18
N GLU A 57 -1.32 -6.47 9.18
CA GLU A 57 0.13 -6.57 9.42
C GLU A 57 0.64 -5.30 10.12
N ILE A 58 0.28 -4.11 9.61
CA ILE A 58 0.65 -2.80 10.16
C ILE A 58 0.08 -2.62 11.58
N ALA A 59 -1.18 -3.02 11.79
CA ALA A 59 -1.81 -2.95 13.11
C ALA A 59 -1.10 -3.84 14.13
N ASN A 60 -0.56 -4.99 13.69
CA ASN A 60 0.22 -5.88 14.54
C ASN A 60 1.63 -5.32 14.82
N THR A 61 2.28 -4.69 13.83
CA THR A 61 3.58 -4.02 14.02
C THR A 61 3.51 -2.83 14.99
N ARG A 62 2.34 -2.22 15.20
CA ARG A 62 2.13 -1.16 16.20
C ARG A 62 1.94 -1.66 17.65
N LYS A 63 1.75 -2.97 17.87
CA LYS A 63 1.48 -3.54 19.20
C LYS A 63 2.72 -4.05 19.94
N ILE A 64 3.92 -3.90 19.35
CA ILE A 64 5.22 -4.28 19.93
C ILE A 64 5.92 -3.06 20.49
#